data_AF-A0A537Y846-F1
#
_entry.id   AF-A0A537Y846-F1
#
_cell.length_a   1.000
_cell.length_b   1.000
_cell.length_c   1.000
_cell.angle_alpha   90.00
_cell.angle_beta   90.00
_cell.angle_gamma   90.00
#
_symmetry.space_group_name_H-M   'P 1'
#
loop_
_entity.id
_entity.type
_entity.pdbx_description
1 polymer ?
#
loop_
_entity_poly.entity_id
_entity_poly.type
_entity_poly.pdbx_seq_one_letter_code
_entity_poly.pdbx_strand_id
1 'polypeptide(L)'
;MVDQAAAREIFEHELAALTDAEEKTAEVLGKIVPQIHSLKLQQLLAKYQQVSTGQVKRLADIFKLLKVPPQKATSEGMDGLIAEFSDFVEAETPSAIGYDVCAAGFAAKTSSYQSACYKYLNGLANASNNNSCAILVYDSQTEERDMIQNVDRLFVDLYHDLASG
;
A
#
# COMPACT_ATOMS: atom_id res chain seq x y z
N MET A 1 35.52 10.07 -4.46
CA MET A 1 34.24 10.17 -5.17
C MET A 1 33.22 9.47 -4.31
N VAL A 2 32.45 10.25 -3.56
CA VAL A 2 31.41 9.74 -2.66
C VAL A 2 30.32 9.07 -3.51
N ASP A 3 29.72 8.03 -2.95
CA ASP A 3 28.83 7.03 -3.55
C ASP A 3 27.50 7.56 -4.13
N GLN A 4 27.58 8.54 -5.05
CA GLN A 4 26.42 9.14 -5.70
C GLN A 4 25.69 8.16 -6.64
N ALA A 5 26.43 7.21 -7.21
CA ALA A 5 25.85 6.17 -8.05
C ALA A 5 24.99 5.22 -7.22
N ALA A 6 25.49 4.67 -6.09
CA ALA A 6 24.67 3.80 -5.26
C ALA A 6 23.50 4.56 -4.60
N ALA A 7 23.67 5.82 -4.20
CA ALA A 7 22.56 6.61 -3.66
C ALA A 7 21.41 6.75 -4.68
N ARG A 8 21.74 6.93 -5.96
CA ARG A 8 20.76 6.98 -7.04
C ARG A 8 20.14 5.61 -7.33
N GLU A 9 20.94 4.55 -7.36
CA GLU A 9 20.45 3.18 -7.56
C GLU A 9 19.47 2.77 -6.45
N ILE A 10 19.76 3.10 -5.19
CA ILE A 10 18.84 2.86 -4.07
C ILE A 10 17.53 3.62 -4.29
N PHE A 11 17.59 4.90 -4.65
CA PHE A 11 16.38 5.69 -4.91
C PHE A 11 15.51 5.05 -6.00
N GLU A 12 16.12 4.69 -7.14
CA GLU A 12 15.41 4.10 -8.28
C GLU A 12 14.84 2.72 -7.95
N HIS A 13 15.57 1.91 -7.17
CA HIS A 13 15.11 0.61 -6.70
C HIS A 13 13.90 0.74 -5.78
N GLU A 14 13.95 1.61 -4.76
CA GLU A 14 12.85 1.83 -3.82
C GLU A 14 11.61 2.39 -4.52
N LEU A 15 11.79 3.30 -5.49
CA LEU A 15 10.69 3.80 -6.30
C LEU A 15 10.03 2.69 -7.13
N ALA A 16 10.83 1.79 -7.72
CA ALA A 16 10.32 0.65 -8.47
C ALA A 16 9.61 -0.37 -7.58
N ALA A 17 10.19 -0.71 -6.42
CA ALA A 17 9.60 -1.65 -5.48
C ALA A 17 8.28 -1.10 -4.93
N LEU A 18 8.20 0.19 -4.62
CA LEU A 18 6.95 0.80 -4.17
C LEU A 18 5.90 0.85 -5.29
N THR A 19 6.31 0.99 -6.55
CA THR A 19 5.38 0.91 -7.70
C THR A 19 4.77 -0.48 -7.81
N ASP A 20 5.58 -1.53 -7.69
CA ASP A 20 5.10 -2.92 -7.67
C ASP A 20 4.17 -3.20 -6.47
N ALA A 21 4.49 -2.64 -5.30
CA ALA A 21 3.64 -2.71 -4.12
C ALA A 21 2.25 -2.11 -4.35
N GLU A 22 2.16 -0.92 -4.95
CA GLU A 22 0.88 -0.27 -5.28
C GLU A 22 0.07 -1.04 -6.33
N GLU A 23 0.73 -1.54 -7.38
CA GLU A 23 0.08 -2.31 -8.44
C GLU A 23 -0.56 -3.59 -7.88
N LYS A 24 0.20 -4.34 -7.06
CA LYS A 24 -0.29 -5.54 -6.37
C LYS A 24 -1.42 -5.23 -5.39
N THR A 25 -1.30 -4.14 -4.64
CA THR A 25 -2.35 -3.70 -3.71
C THR A 25 -3.65 -3.40 -4.45
N ALA A 26 -3.60 -2.63 -5.54
CA ALA A 26 -4.78 -2.32 -6.34
C ALA A 26 -5.41 -3.57 -6.98
N GLU A 27 -4.59 -4.54 -7.40
CA GLU A 27 -5.06 -5.81 -7.94
C GLU A 27 -5.78 -6.65 -6.87
N VAL A 28 -5.15 -6.86 -5.71
CA VAL A 28 -5.72 -7.65 -4.61
C VAL A 28 -7.00 -6.98 -4.08
N LEU A 29 -6.98 -5.66 -3.88
CA LEU A 29 -8.18 -4.92 -3.47
C LEU A 29 -9.34 -5.12 -4.46
N GLY A 30 -9.06 -5.11 -5.76
CA GLY A 30 -10.08 -5.39 -6.79
C GLY A 30 -10.70 -6.79 -6.70
N LYS A 31 -9.94 -7.78 -6.21
CA LYS A 31 -10.42 -9.16 -6.00
C LYS A 31 -11.19 -9.31 -4.69
N ILE A 32 -10.78 -8.62 -3.62
CA ILE A 32 -11.39 -8.82 -2.29
C ILE A 32 -12.62 -7.95 -2.07
N VAL A 33 -12.70 -6.73 -2.63
CA VAL A 33 -13.83 -5.79 -2.44
C VAL A 33 -15.20 -6.43 -2.74
N PRO A 34 -15.38 -7.22 -3.82
CA PRO A 34 -16.66 -7.89 -4.09
C PRO A 34 -17.04 -8.97 -3.07
N GLN A 35 -16.09 -9.46 -2.28
CA GLN A 35 -16.29 -10.51 -1.28
C GLN A 35 -16.63 -9.95 0.11
N ILE A 36 -16.44 -8.64 0.32
CA ILE A 36 -16.70 -7.97 1.58
C ILE A 36 -18.20 -7.89 1.86
N HIS A 37 -18.61 -8.28 3.07
CA HIS A 37 -20.00 -8.24 3.51
C HIS A 37 -20.39 -6.88 4.10
N SER A 38 -19.52 -6.29 4.92
CA SER A 38 -19.73 -4.99 5.56
C SER A 38 -19.67 -3.87 4.53
N LEU A 39 -20.81 -3.18 4.34
CA LEU A 39 -20.91 -2.06 3.41
C LEU A 39 -19.90 -0.94 3.70
N LYS A 40 -19.61 -0.67 4.99
CA LYS A 40 -18.63 0.34 5.38
C LYS A 40 -17.22 -0.06 4.97
N LEU A 41 -16.84 -1.31 5.22
CA LEU A 41 -15.53 -1.83 4.84
C LEU A 41 -15.39 -1.92 3.32
N GLN A 42 -16.43 -2.38 2.62
CA GLN A 42 -16.43 -2.48 1.17
C GLN A 42 -16.17 -1.12 0.51
N GLN A 43 -16.85 -0.06 0.97
CA GLN A 43 -16.64 1.30 0.48
C GLN A 43 -15.22 1.81 0.78
N LEU A 44 -14.69 1.52 1.96
CA LEU A 44 -13.34 1.91 2.35
C LEU A 44 -12.29 1.23 1.45
N LEU A 45 -12.39 -0.08 1.24
CA LEU A 45 -11.45 -0.83 0.42
C LEU A 45 -11.59 -0.49 -1.07
N ALA A 46 -12.79 -0.19 -1.56
CA ALA A 46 -12.99 0.32 -2.92
C ALA A 46 -12.31 1.68 -3.10
N LYS A 47 -12.41 2.57 -2.10
CA LYS A 47 -11.67 3.85 -2.10
C LYS A 47 -10.16 3.60 -2.05
N TYR A 48 -9.71 2.64 -1.24
CA TYR A 48 -8.29 2.31 -1.16
C TYR A 48 -7.74 1.85 -2.51
N GLN A 49 -8.47 0.99 -3.22
CA GLN A 49 -8.11 0.54 -4.56
C GLN A 49 -7.89 1.73 -5.53
N GLN A 50 -8.78 2.72 -5.47
CA GLN A 50 -8.67 3.94 -6.28
C GLN A 50 -7.47 4.79 -5.90
N VAL A 51 -7.20 4.92 -4.60
CA VAL A 51 -6.02 5.62 -4.06
C VAL A 51 -4.75 4.95 -4.57
N SER A 52 -4.58 3.63 -4.40
CA SER A 52 -3.39 2.91 -4.89
C SER A 52 -3.24 3.03 -6.41
N THR A 53 -4.33 2.95 -7.18
CA THR A 53 -4.29 3.18 -8.64
C THR A 53 -3.83 4.60 -8.99
N GLY A 54 -4.22 5.60 -8.19
CA GLY A 54 -3.75 6.98 -8.33
C GLY A 54 -2.27 7.12 -7.97
N GLN A 55 -1.81 6.41 -6.95
CA GLN A 55 -0.43 6.39 -6.52
C GLN A 55 0.50 5.74 -7.54
N VAL A 56 0.11 4.65 -8.21
CA VAL A 56 0.86 4.10 -9.36
C VAL A 56 1.13 5.18 -10.42
N LYS A 57 0.12 5.99 -10.75
CA LYS A 57 0.29 7.10 -11.71
C LYS A 57 1.25 8.16 -11.19
N ARG A 58 1.15 8.50 -9.90
CA ARG A 58 2.03 9.47 -9.23
C ARG A 58 3.50 9.00 -9.23
N LEU A 59 3.74 7.72 -8.95
CA LEU A 59 5.06 7.09 -9.02
C LEU A 59 5.62 7.08 -10.45
N ALA A 60 4.79 6.79 -11.45
CA ALA A 60 5.17 6.90 -12.86
C ALA A 60 5.56 8.35 -13.25
N ASP A 61 4.91 9.36 -12.68
CA ASP A 61 5.29 10.76 -12.88
C ASP A 61 6.62 11.10 -12.19
N ILE A 62 6.91 10.51 -11.03
CA ILE A 62 8.22 10.64 -10.36
C ILE A 62 9.35 10.07 -11.24
N PHE A 63 9.17 8.91 -11.87
CA PHE A 63 10.14 8.38 -12.84
C PHE A 63 10.44 9.38 -13.99
N LYS A 64 9.40 10.02 -14.52
CA LYS A 64 9.55 11.04 -15.57
C LYS A 64 10.32 12.27 -15.08
N LEU A 65 10.03 12.75 -13.87
CA LEU A 65 10.73 13.90 -13.26
C LEU A 65 12.23 13.62 -13.10
N LEU A 66 12.58 12.40 -12.73
CA LEU A 66 13.97 11.96 -12.57
C LEU A 66 14.67 11.65 -13.90
N LYS A 67 13.94 11.68 -15.02
CA LYS A 67 14.43 11.34 -16.36
C LYS A 67 15.06 9.94 -16.40
N VAL A 68 14.46 9.00 -15.67
CA VAL A 68 14.89 7.59 -15.63
C VAL A 68 13.77 6.70 -16.17
N PRO A 69 14.11 5.62 -16.89
CA PRO A 69 13.11 4.65 -17.30
C PRO A 69 12.52 3.97 -16.04
N PRO A 70 11.22 3.61 -16.05
CA PRO A 70 10.65 2.77 -15.03
C PRO A 70 11.46 1.48 -14.90
N GLN A 71 11.97 1.20 -13.71
CA GLN A 71 12.62 -0.07 -13.40
C GLN A 71 11.59 -1.05 -12.85
N LYS A 72 11.86 -2.34 -13.02
CA LYS A 72 11.10 -3.40 -12.36
C LYS A 72 11.87 -3.83 -11.12
N ALA A 73 11.23 -3.75 -9.97
CA ALA A 73 11.70 -4.35 -8.73
C ALA A 73 10.51 -4.96 -8.01
N THR A 74 10.70 -6.16 -7.46
CA THR A 74 9.66 -6.85 -6.71
C THR A 74 9.61 -6.31 -5.29
N SER A 75 8.40 -5.96 -4.83
CA SER A 75 8.13 -5.72 -3.42
C SER A 75 7.92 -7.03 -2.68
N GLU A 76 9.01 -7.62 -2.19
CA GLU A 76 8.96 -8.84 -1.36
C GLU A 76 8.12 -8.62 -0.08
N GLY A 77 8.13 -7.40 0.47
CA GLY A 77 7.31 -7.04 1.63
C GLY A 77 5.82 -7.10 1.33
N MET A 78 5.40 -6.60 0.16
CA MET A 78 4.01 -6.70 -0.27
C MET A 78 3.62 -8.16 -0.58
N ASP A 79 4.51 -8.92 -1.23
CA ASP A 79 4.26 -10.34 -1.53
C ASP A 79 4.02 -11.15 -0.25
N GLY A 80 4.81 -10.89 0.80
CA GLY A 80 4.62 -11.52 2.11
C GLY A 80 3.26 -11.18 2.74
N LEU A 81 2.81 -9.93 2.66
CA LEU A 81 1.51 -9.51 3.20
C LEU A 81 0.33 -10.12 2.43
N ILE A 82 0.46 -10.23 1.10
CA ILE A 82 -0.55 -10.86 0.26
C ILE A 82 -0.61 -12.36 0.56
N ALA A 83 0.54 -13.03 0.64
CA ALA A 83 0.61 -14.44 1.01
C ALA A 83 0.01 -14.69 2.38
N GLU A 84 0.34 -13.87 3.40
CA GLU A 84 -0.24 -13.98 4.74
C GLU A 84 -1.78 -13.94 4.72
N PHE A 85 -2.35 -13.01 3.94
CA PHE A 85 -3.80 -12.90 3.80
C PHE A 85 -4.41 -14.08 3.04
N SER A 86 -3.85 -14.43 1.88
CA SER A 86 -4.37 -15.50 1.02
C SER A 86 -4.27 -16.87 1.68
N ASP A 87 -3.12 -17.20 2.28
CA ASP A 87 -2.90 -18.49 2.95
C ASP A 87 -3.87 -18.67 4.12
N PHE A 88 -4.13 -17.60 4.89
CA PHE A 88 -5.09 -17.65 5.99
C PHE A 88 -6.52 -17.89 5.48
N VAL A 89 -6.95 -17.16 4.45
CA VAL A 89 -8.30 -17.30 3.89
C VAL A 89 -8.52 -18.70 3.31
N GLU A 90 -7.50 -19.25 2.63
CA GLU A 90 -7.56 -20.59 2.04
C GLU A 90 -7.55 -21.69 3.12
N ALA A 91 -6.73 -21.56 4.16
CA ALA A 91 -6.59 -22.57 5.21
C ALA A 91 -7.80 -22.62 6.15
N GLU A 92 -8.27 -21.46 6.60
CA GLU A 92 -9.29 -21.37 7.66
C GLU A 92 -10.71 -21.24 7.11
N THR A 93 -10.87 -20.90 5.83
CA THR A 93 -12.19 -20.70 5.17
C THR A 93 -13.15 -19.87 6.04
N PRO A 94 -12.77 -18.63 6.40
CA PRO A 94 -13.49 -17.87 7.42
C PRO A 94 -14.95 -17.60 7.02
N SER A 95 -15.80 -17.40 8.03
CA SER A 95 -17.16 -16.90 7.82
C SER A 95 -17.12 -15.53 7.12
N ALA A 96 -18.26 -15.06 6.59
CA ALA A 96 -18.31 -13.76 5.91
C ALA A 96 -17.78 -12.60 6.79
N ILE A 97 -18.15 -12.59 8.08
CA ILE A 97 -17.65 -11.58 9.02
C ILE A 97 -16.18 -11.81 9.40
N GLY A 98 -15.73 -13.07 9.47
CA GLY A 98 -14.32 -13.39 9.66
C GLY A 98 -13.46 -12.90 8.49
N TYR A 99 -13.93 -13.10 7.25
CA TYR A 99 -13.27 -12.61 6.04
C TYR A 99 -13.15 -11.08 6.04
N ASP A 100 -14.21 -10.36 6.44
CA ASP A 100 -14.18 -8.90 6.58
C ASP A 100 -13.11 -8.44 7.58
N VAL A 101 -13.01 -9.11 8.74
CA VAL A 101 -11.97 -8.81 9.74
C VAL A 101 -10.56 -9.06 9.18
N CYS A 102 -10.36 -10.17 8.45
CA CYS A 102 -9.10 -10.48 7.79
C CYS A 102 -8.74 -9.44 6.72
N ALA A 103 -9.70 -9.03 5.89
CA ALA A 103 -9.51 -8.03 4.84
C ALA A 103 -9.19 -6.64 5.42
N ALA A 104 -9.83 -6.27 6.54
CA ALA A 104 -9.47 -5.05 7.28
C ALA A 104 -8.04 -5.14 7.84
N GLY A 105 -7.64 -6.30 8.36
CA GLY A 105 -6.28 -6.58 8.81
C GLY A 105 -5.24 -6.45 7.69
N PHE A 106 -5.52 -7.00 6.51
CA PHE A 106 -4.69 -6.84 5.31
C PHE A 106 -4.54 -5.36 4.96
N ALA A 107 -5.63 -4.61 4.86
CA ALA A 107 -5.58 -3.18 4.53
C ALA A 107 -4.79 -2.35 5.57
N ALA A 108 -4.92 -2.64 6.86
CA ALA A 108 -4.17 -1.96 7.92
C ALA A 108 -2.66 -2.21 7.80
N LYS A 109 -2.25 -3.46 7.57
CA LYS A 109 -0.84 -3.84 7.43
C LYS A 109 -0.22 -3.27 6.15
N THR A 110 -0.93 -3.41 5.03
CA THR A 110 -0.53 -2.91 3.72
C THR A 110 -0.32 -1.39 3.74
N SER A 111 -1.31 -0.63 4.23
CA SER A 111 -1.18 0.84 4.33
C SER A 111 -0.07 1.29 5.29
N SER A 112 0.14 0.55 6.39
CA SER A 112 1.27 0.81 7.31
C SER A 112 2.62 0.56 6.66
N TYR A 113 2.76 -0.55 5.93
CA TYR A 113 3.97 -0.89 5.18
C TYR A 113 4.26 0.17 4.10
N GLN A 114 3.28 0.50 3.27
CA GLN A 114 3.42 1.50 2.21
C GLN A 114 3.72 2.88 2.78
N SER A 115 3.08 3.29 3.88
CA SER A 115 3.39 4.55 4.57
C SER A 115 4.85 4.62 5.04
N ALA A 116 5.41 3.51 5.52
CA ALA A 116 6.81 3.42 5.88
C ALA A 116 7.74 3.51 4.66
N CYS A 117 7.40 2.83 3.56
CA CYS A 117 8.13 2.91 2.29
C CYS A 117 8.12 4.34 1.71
N TYR A 118 6.96 4.99 1.65
CA TYR A 118 6.85 6.39 1.24
C TYR A 118 7.66 7.33 2.13
N LYS A 119 7.63 7.12 3.45
CA LYS A 119 8.46 7.90 4.39
C LYS A 119 9.94 7.77 4.06
N TYR A 120 10.40 6.55 3.78
CA TYR A 120 11.79 6.29 3.44
C TYR A 120 12.17 6.96 2.11
N LEU A 121 11.37 6.75 1.07
CA LEU A 121 11.56 7.36 -0.25
C LEU A 121 11.55 8.89 -0.19
N ASN A 122 10.73 9.49 0.69
CA ASN A 122 10.69 10.93 0.90
C ASN A 122 12.01 11.44 1.50
N GLY A 123 12.56 10.70 2.47
CA GLY A 123 13.88 10.96 3.03
C GLY A 123 14.98 10.96 1.97
N LEU A 124 14.96 9.95 1.08
CA LEU A 124 15.91 9.86 -0.03
C LEU A 124 15.74 11.01 -1.04
N ALA A 125 14.49 11.41 -1.34
CA ALA A 125 14.17 12.52 -2.25
C ALA A 125 14.72 13.85 -1.71
N ASN A 126 14.51 14.12 -0.43
CA ASN A 126 15.02 15.30 0.24
C ASN A 126 16.55 15.32 0.31
N ALA A 127 17.17 14.19 0.67
CA ALA A 127 18.63 14.07 0.71
C ALA A 127 19.30 14.29 -0.66
N SER A 128 18.56 14.03 -1.75
CA SER A 128 19.01 14.22 -3.13
C SER A 128 18.60 15.57 -3.75
N ASN A 129 18.03 16.49 -2.96
CA ASN A 129 17.48 17.79 -3.42
C ASN A 129 16.39 17.68 -4.49
N ASN A 130 15.67 16.55 -4.55
CA ASN A 130 14.56 16.32 -5.48
C ASN A 130 13.22 16.79 -4.87
N ASN A 131 13.10 18.09 -4.59
CA ASN A 131 11.97 18.66 -3.86
C ASN A 131 10.60 18.36 -4.51
N SER A 132 10.52 18.38 -5.85
CA SER A 132 9.28 18.04 -6.56
C SER A 132 8.87 16.57 -6.35
N CYS A 133 9.84 15.65 -6.27
CA CYS A 133 9.55 14.26 -5.96
C CYS A 133 9.12 14.11 -4.50
N ALA A 134 9.80 14.81 -3.58
CA ALA A 134 9.47 14.76 -2.16
C ALA A 134 8.00 15.17 -1.89
N ILE A 135 7.49 16.21 -2.57
CA ILE A 135 6.09 16.63 -2.44
C ILE A 135 5.14 15.50 -2.87
N LEU A 136 5.35 14.92 -4.05
CA LEU A 136 4.49 13.85 -4.57
C LEU A 136 4.52 12.60 -3.67
N VAL A 137 5.70 12.23 -3.17
CA VAL A 137 5.86 11.10 -2.25
C VAL A 137 5.14 11.36 -0.92
N TYR A 138 5.19 12.59 -0.41
CA TYR A 138 4.51 12.98 0.82
C TYR A 138 2.98 12.97 0.68
N ASP A 139 2.45 13.35 -0.49
CA ASP A 139 1.02 13.27 -0.78
C ASP A 139 0.54 11.81 -0.72
N SER A 140 1.25 10.87 -1.37
CA SER A 140 0.95 9.44 -1.25
C SER A 140 1.05 8.95 0.20
N GLN A 141 2.10 9.36 0.93
CA GLN A 141 2.25 8.96 2.33
C GLN A 141 1.06 9.42 3.18
N THR A 142 0.51 10.60 2.91
CA THR A 142 -0.64 11.14 3.63
C THR A 142 -1.89 10.33 3.34
N GLU A 143 -2.11 9.95 2.08
CA GLU A 143 -3.21 9.05 1.71
C GLU A 143 -3.13 7.69 2.43
N GLU A 144 -1.93 7.10 2.56
CA GLU A 144 -1.75 5.86 3.33
C GLU A 144 -2.03 6.06 4.83
N ARG A 145 -1.61 7.19 5.41
CA ARG A 145 -1.92 7.52 6.81
C ARG A 145 -3.41 7.71 7.06
N ASP A 146 -4.11 8.33 6.11
CA ASP A 146 -5.56 8.46 6.18
C ASP A 146 -6.24 7.10 6.08
N MET A 147 -5.72 6.18 5.25
CA MET A 147 -6.21 4.81 5.17
C MET A 147 -6.08 4.09 6.51
N ILE A 148 -4.91 4.13 7.15
CA ILE A 148 -4.67 3.55 8.49
C ILE A 148 -5.73 4.04 9.49
N GLN A 149 -5.93 5.36 9.59
CA GLN A 149 -6.91 5.93 10.51
C GLN A 149 -8.35 5.52 10.21
N ASN A 150 -8.70 5.36 8.93
CA ASN A 150 -10.04 4.95 8.54
C ASN A 150 -10.30 3.47 8.83
N VAL A 151 -9.30 2.61 8.66
CA VAL A 151 -9.38 1.19 9.00
C VAL A 151 -9.48 1.01 10.52
N ASP A 152 -8.67 1.73 11.31
CA ASP A 152 -8.71 1.68 12.77
C ASP A 152 -10.10 1.97 13.34
N ARG A 153 -10.83 2.91 12.73
CA ARG A 153 -12.20 3.26 13.14
C ARG A 153 -13.22 2.16 12.88
N LEU A 154 -12.96 1.24 11.97
CA LEU A 154 -13.84 0.10 11.67
C LEU A 154 -13.43 -1.15 12.43
N PHE A 155 -12.17 -1.26 12.86
CA PHE A 155 -11.59 -2.49 13.41
C PHE A 155 -12.33 -2.98 14.66
N VAL A 156 -12.66 -2.05 15.57
CA VAL A 156 -13.34 -2.37 16.83
C VAL A 156 -14.75 -2.89 16.55
N ASP A 157 -15.50 -2.22 15.68
CA ASP A 157 -16.87 -2.62 15.31
C ASP A 157 -16.87 -4.01 14.64
N LEU A 158 -15.98 -4.22 13.66
CA LEU A 158 -15.85 -5.49 12.93
C LEU A 158 -15.50 -6.66 13.87
N TYR A 159 -14.57 -6.45 14.79
CA TYR A 159 -14.17 -7.50 15.74
C TYR A 159 -15.28 -7.80 16.75
N HIS A 160 -16.02 -6.79 17.20
CA HIS A 160 -17.18 -7.00 18.06
C HIS A 160 -18.30 -7.77 17.36
N ASP A 161 -18.57 -7.46 16.09
CA ASP A 161 -19.56 -8.18 15.28
C ASP A 161 -19.17 -9.65 15.09
N LEU A 162 -17.87 -9.93 14.85
CA LEU A 162 -17.35 -11.29 14.79
C LEU A 162 -17.50 -12.04 16.12
N ALA A 163 -17.19 -11.40 17.24
CA ALA A 163 -17.21 -12.04 18.56
C ALA A 163 -18.62 -12.27 19.12
N SER A 164 -19.63 -11.60 18.56
CA SER A 164 -21.03 -11.67 19.00
C SER A 164 -21.88 -12.62 18.15
N GLY A 165 -21.36 -13.08 17.01
CA GLY A 165 -22.00 -14.06 16.11
C GLY A 165 -21.63 -15.49 16.43
#